data_AF-A0A6A5S822-F1
#
_entry.id   AF-A0A6A5S822-F1
#
_cell.length_a   1.000
_cell.length_b   1.000
_cell.length_c   1.000
_cell.angle_alpha   90.00
_cell.angle_beta   90.00
_cell.angle_gamma   90.00
#
_symmetry.space_group_name_H-M   'P 1'
#
loop_
_entity.id
_entity.type
_entity.pdbx_description
1 polymer ?
#
loop_
_entity_poly.entity_id
_entity_poly.type
_entity_poly.pdbx_seq_one_letter_code
_entity_poly.pdbx_strand_id
1 'polypeptide(L)' 'MPSLHQVRTRDASRQSLNPRSCLTYRQRVQIETLHHIAGWSYSHIHDVLNIPRSSIRTVCATPETPKKPQDDSAIKK' A
#
# COMPACT_ATOMS: atom_id res chain seq x y z
N MET A 1 10.64 38.75 13.37
CA MET A 1 10.25 38.06 12.11
C MET A 1 10.25 36.56 12.36
N PRO A 2 9.11 35.91 12.70
CA PRO A 2 9.10 34.46 12.90
C PRO A 2 8.86 33.70 11.58
N SER A 3 9.58 32.59 11.43
CA SER A 3 9.64 31.70 10.26
C SER A 3 8.31 31.04 9.91
N LEU A 4 7.98 31.02 8.62
CA LEU A 4 6.82 30.33 8.06
C LEU A 4 7.15 28.86 7.75
N HIS A 5 6.59 27.99 8.59
CA HIS A 5 5.98 26.70 8.29
C HIS A 5 6.70 25.76 7.30
N GLN A 6 7.46 24.84 7.90
CA GLN A 6 7.89 23.58 7.31
C GLN A 6 6.65 22.71 7.02
N VAL A 7 6.33 22.55 5.73
CA VAL A 7 5.28 21.65 5.24
C VAL A 7 5.70 20.21 5.55
N ARG A 8 5.08 19.60 6.56
CA ARG A 8 5.08 18.16 6.78
C ARG A 8 3.67 17.65 6.52
N THR A 9 3.41 17.28 5.28
CA THR A 9 2.25 16.47 4.88
C THR A 9 2.36 15.09 5.53
N ARG A 10 1.97 14.99 6.80
CA ARG A 10 1.67 13.70 7.45
C ARG A 10 0.24 13.31 7.08
N ASP A 11 0.06 12.81 5.87
CA ASP A 11 -1.07 11.93 5.57
C ASP A 11 -0.79 10.59 6.23
N ALA A 12 -0.92 10.57 7.56
CA ALA A 12 -0.97 9.35 8.34
C ALA A 12 -2.37 8.78 8.16
N SER A 13 -2.62 8.22 6.98
CA SER A 13 -3.71 7.29 6.73
C SER A 13 -3.59 6.15 7.76
N ARG A 14 -4.33 6.30 8.86
CA ARG A 14 -4.61 5.27 9.88
C ARG A 14 -5.34 4.11 9.21
N GLN A 15 -4.64 3.29 8.44
CA GLN A 15 -5.19 2.04 7.94
C GLN A 15 -5.18 1.02 9.07
N SER A 16 -6.31 1.04 9.77
CA SER A 16 -6.93 -0.01 10.60
C SER A 16 -6.16 -1.33 10.70
N LEU A 17 -5.66 -1.59 11.90
CA LEU A 17 -5.18 -2.89 12.38
C LEU A 17 -6.33 -3.89 12.39
N ASN A 18 -6.66 -4.50 11.25
CA ASN A 18 -7.63 -5.57 11.20
C ASN A 18 -6.90 -6.91 10.93
N PRO A 19 -6.78 -7.82 11.91
CA PRO A 19 -5.94 -9.02 11.83
C PRO A 19 -6.44 -10.09 10.82
N ARG A 20 -7.50 -9.79 10.05
CA ARG A 20 -8.02 -10.61 8.95
C ARG A 20 -8.14 -9.85 7.63
N SER A 21 -7.60 -8.63 7.53
CA SER A 21 -7.73 -7.83 6.30
C SER A 21 -6.86 -8.40 5.19
N CYS A 22 -7.49 -9.03 4.22
CA CYS A 22 -6.95 -9.15 2.87
C CYS A 22 -6.41 -7.79 2.42
N LEU A 23 -5.16 -7.75 1.95
CA LEU A 23 -4.55 -6.54 1.40
C LEU A 23 -5.41 -5.99 0.26
N THR A 24 -5.67 -4.69 0.30
CA THR A 24 -6.39 -4.01 -0.78
C THR A 24 -5.56 -4.02 -2.06
N TYR A 25 -6.23 -3.91 -3.22
CA TYR A 25 -5.58 -3.75 -4.53
C TYR A 25 -4.46 -2.69 -4.47
N ARG A 26 -4.78 -1.52 -3.89
CA ARG A 26 -3.85 -0.39 -3.79
C ARG A 26 -2.62 -0.75 -2.95
N GLN A 27 -2.81 -1.42 -1.82
CA GLN A 27 -1.69 -1.86 -0.97
C GLN A 27 -0.81 -2.88 -1.67
N ARG A 28 -1.40 -3.84 -2.41
CA ARG A 28 -0.61 -4.81 -3.20
C ARG A 28 0.26 -4.12 -4.24
N VAL A 29 -0.32 -3.20 -5.02
CA VAL A 29 0.43 -2.42 -6.02
C VAL A 29 1.53 -1.58 -5.37
N GLN A 30 1.25 -0.96 -4.22
CA GLN A 30 2.27 -0.20 -3.47
C GLN A 30 3.43 -1.10 -3.02
N ILE A 31 3.14 -2.28 -2.47
CA ILE A 31 4.16 -3.25 -2.05
C ILE A 31 5.03 -3.66 -3.24
N GLU A 32 4.41 -4.05 -4.36
CA GLU A 32 5.13 -4.46 -5.56
C GLU A 32 6.00 -3.32 -6.11
N THR A 33 5.46 -2.10 -6.15
CA THR A 33 6.19 -0.92 -6.64
C THR A 33 7.38 -0.60 -5.75
N LEU A 34 7.19 -0.55 -4.43
CA LEU A 34 8.26 -0.22 -3.50
C LEU A 34 9.37 -1.27 -3.50
N HIS A 35 9.01 -2.56 -3.60
CA HIS A 35 10.00 -3.63 -3.62
C HIS A 35 10.71 -3.75 -4.98
N HIS A 36 9.97 -3.88 -6.09
CA HIS A 36 10.54 -4.19 -7.40
C HIS A 36 11.07 -2.98 -8.15
N ILE A 37 10.42 -1.82 -8.01
CA ILE A 37 10.83 -0.60 -8.73
C ILE A 37 11.78 0.23 -7.86
N ALA A 38 11.40 0.51 -6.61
CA ALA A 38 12.20 1.35 -5.74
C ALA A 38 13.32 0.59 -4.99
N GLY A 39 13.33 -0.76 -5.01
CA GLY A 39 14.35 -1.58 -4.36
C GLY A 39 14.31 -1.55 -2.83
N TRP A 40 13.15 -1.25 -2.23
CA TRP A 40 13.03 -1.15 -0.78
C TRP A 40 13.05 -2.52 -0.11
N SER A 41 13.66 -2.57 1.08
CA SER A 41 13.63 -3.75 1.94
C SER A 41 12.23 -3.97 2.54
N TYR A 42 11.90 -5.22 2.85
CA TYR A 42 10.62 -5.55 3.49
C TYR A 42 10.41 -4.82 4.82
N SER A 43 11.48 -4.51 5.55
CA SER A 43 11.41 -3.74 6.81
C SER A 43 10.98 -2.30 6.55
N HIS A 44 11.57 -1.63 5.56
CA HIS A 44 11.15 -0.26 5.21
C HIS A 44 9.71 -0.19 4.71
N ILE A 45 9.27 -1.19 3.93
CA ILE A 45 7.88 -1.25 3.45
C ILE A 45 6.92 -1.47 4.62
N HIS A 46 7.28 -2.33 5.58
CA HIS A 46 6.52 -2.52 6.81
C HIS A 46 6.39 -1.20 7.59
N ASP A 47 7.50 -0.48 7.79
CA ASP A 47 7.51 0.73 8.61
C ASP A 47 6.68 1.87 7.98
N VAL A 48 6.61 1.93 6.65
CA VAL A 48 5.85 2.96 5.93
C VAL A 48 4.37 2.59 5.76
N LEU A 49 4.06 1.34 5.43
CA LEU A 49 2.68 0.92 5.15
C LEU A 49 1.98 0.30 6.37
N ASN A 50 2.71 0.02 7.45
CA ASN A 50 2.23 -0.69 8.64
C ASN A 50 1.59 -2.05 8.31
N ILE A 51 2.18 -2.77 7.35
CA ILE A 51 1.71 -4.08 6.87
C ILE A 51 2.68 -5.17 7.37
N PRO A 52 2.19 -6.32 7.84
CA PRO A 52 3.04 -7.41 8.29
C PRO A 52 4.07 -7.82 7.23
N ARG A 53 5.32 -8.01 7.65
CA ARG A 53 6.42 -8.46 6.77
C ARG A 53 6.11 -9.80 6.09
N SER A 54 5.35 -10.67 6.75
CA SER A 54 4.85 -11.93 6.17
C SER A 54 3.94 -11.67 4.97
N SER A 55 2.98 -10.76 5.09
CA SER A 55 2.07 -10.39 3.99
C SER A 55 2.80 -9.75 2.82
N ILE A 56 3.79 -8.88 3.11
CA ILE A 56 4.65 -8.26 2.08
C ILE A 56 5.41 -9.35 1.31
N ARG A 57 6.03 -10.30 2.02
CA ARG A 57 6.71 -11.44 1.40
C ARG A 57 5.78 -12.28 0.54
N THR A 58 4.57 -12.56 1.01
CA THR A 58 3.59 -13.31 0.23
C THR A 58 3.25 -12.59 -1.06
N VAL A 59 2.97 -11.28 -1.02
CA VAL A 59 2.69 -10.49 -2.24
C VAL A 59 3.86 -10.52 -3.22
N CYS A 60 5.09 -10.35 -2.74
CA CYS A 60 6.27 -10.39 -3.63
C CYS A 60 6.59 -11.80 -4.16
N ALA A 61 6.30 -12.85 -3.40
CA ALA A 61 6.54 -14.24 -3.80
C ALA A 61 5.48 -14.76 -4.77
N THR A 62 4.23 -14.31 -4.61
CA THR A 62 3.12 -14.60 -5.51
C THR A 62 2.59 -13.28 -6.07
N PRO A 63 3.21 -12.75 -7.14
CA PRO A 63 2.69 -11.59 -7.85
C PRO A 63 1.42 -12.01 -8.59
N GLU A 64 0.33 -12.16 -7.84
CA GLU A 64 -1.00 -12.26 -8.41
C GLU A 64 -1.35 -10.87 -8.87
N THR A 65 -1.22 -10.61 -10.18
CA THR A 65 -1.66 -9.37 -10.81
C THR A 65 -3.08 -9.12 -10.32
N PRO A 66 -3.30 -8.15 -9.42
CA PRO A 66 -4.61 -8.01 -8.82
C PRO A 66 -5.56 -7.70 -9.98
N LYS A 67 -6.66 -8.46 -10.13
CA LYS A 67 -7.62 -8.20 -11.21
C LYS A 67 -8.01 -6.73 -11.12
N LYS A 68 -7.81 -5.99 -12.22
CA LYS A 68 -8.24 -4.59 -12.31
C LYS A 68 -9.70 -4.57 -11.83
N PRO A 69 -10.06 -3.75 -10.84
CA PRO A 69 -11.45 -3.66 -10.42
C PRO A 69 -12.28 -3.38 -11.68
N GLN A 70 -13.14 -4.32 -12.05
CA GLN A 70 -14.11 -4.08 -13.11
C GLN A 70 -15.09 -3.09 -12.50
N ASP A 71 -15.13 -1.90 -13.09
CA ASP A 71 -16.18 -0.94 -12.81
C ASP A 71 -17.51 -1.61 -13.25
N ASP A 72 -18.28 -2.12 -12.29
CA ASP A 72 -19.66 -2.61 -12.50
C ASP A 72 -20.63 -1.48 -12.93
N SER A 73 -20.11 -0.27 -13.16
CA SER A 73 -20.84 0.92 -13.62
C SER A 73 -21.33 0.84 -15.08
N ALA A 74 -21.07 -0.25 -15.81
CA ALA A 74 -21.41 -0.39 -17.23
C ALA A 74 -22.70 -1.18 -17.54
N ILE A 75 -23.55 -1.48 -16.54
CA ILE A 75 -24.86 -2.12 -16.79
C ILE A 75 -25.97 -1.26 -16.19
N LYS A 76 -26.32 -0.19 -16.88
CA LYS A 76 -27.68 0.38 -16.90
C LYS A 76 -27.77 1.44 -18.00
N LYS A 77 -28.23 1.01 -19.18
CA LYS A 77 -29.26 1.68 -20.00
C LYS A 77 -29.60 0.83 -21.21
#